data_AF-Q96KX1-F1
#
_entry.id   AF-Q96KX1-F1
#
_cell.length_a   1.000
_cell.length_b   1.000
_cell.length_c   1.000
_cell.angle_alpha   90.00
_cell.angle_beta   90.00
_cell.angle_gamma   90.00
#
_symmetry.space_group_name_H-M   'P 1'
#
loop_
_entity.id
_entity.type
_entity.pdbx_description
1 polymer ?
#
loop_
_entity_poly.entity_id
_entity_poly.type
_entity_poly.pdbx_seq_one_letter_code
_entity_poly.pdbx_strand_id
1 'polypeptide(L)'
;MAYGVPRKNTVKTILRGSCYNVQEPWDIALLAKTWSTNLANIKLPFLEEISFGGSVQLTKCTTIKDGLLPSAESIKLEREYEVKRLCKLKCQENTSKEIQLLLRERPAGLRRPLPSK
;
A
#
# COMPACT_ATOMS: atom_id res chain seq x y z
N MET A 1 -15.90 -7.00 20.24
CA MET A 1 -15.59 -7.02 18.80
C MET A 1 -14.23 -7.66 18.63
N ALA A 2 -14.16 -8.94 18.28
CA ALA A 2 -12.89 -9.59 18.02
C ALA A 2 -12.34 -9.04 16.71
N TYR A 3 -11.16 -8.41 16.74
CA TYR A 3 -10.39 -8.07 15.54
C TYR A 3 -9.87 -9.38 14.89
N GLY A 4 -10.79 -10.27 14.51
CA GLY A 4 -10.52 -11.58 13.96
C GLY A 4 -10.27 -11.55 12.47
N VAL A 5 -9.71 -10.46 11.91
CA VAL A 5 -9.15 -10.54 10.57
C VAL A 5 -7.88 -11.39 10.71
N PRO A 6 -7.81 -12.58 10.12
CA PRO A 6 -6.57 -13.34 10.09
C PRO A 6 -5.60 -12.45 9.30
N ARG A 7 -4.68 -11.79 10.01
CA ARG A 7 -3.59 -11.09 9.34
C ARG A 7 -2.81 -12.19 8.62
N LYS A 8 -3.08 -12.35 7.32
CA LYS A 8 -2.43 -13.34 6.44
C LYS A 8 -0.91 -13.28 6.59
N ASN A 9 -0.41 -12.10 6.96
CA ASN A 9 0.98 -11.85 7.27
C ASN A 9 1.12 -11.55 8.78
N THR A 10 1.46 -12.55 9.59
CA THR A 10 1.99 -12.29 10.94
C THR A 10 3.38 -11.68 10.81
N VAL A 11 3.83 -10.91 11.82
CA VAL A 11 5.21 -10.37 11.84
C VAL A 11 6.24 -11.48 11.58
N LYS A 12 5.99 -12.67 12.14
CA LYS A 12 6.78 -13.88 11.90
C LYS A 12 6.86 -14.28 10.42
N THR A 13 5.75 -14.27 9.69
CA THR A 13 5.76 -14.60 8.23
C THR A 13 6.50 -13.57 7.38
N ILE A 14 6.41 -12.28 7.74
CA ILE A 14 7.14 -11.22 7.01
C ILE A 14 8.65 -11.39 7.24
N LEU A 15 9.06 -11.60 8.49
CA LEU A 15 10.47 -11.77 8.85
C LEU A 15 11.05 -13.12 8.41
N ARG A 16 10.23 -14.15 8.18
CA ARG A 16 10.70 -15.44 7.63
C ARG A 16 11.37 -15.30 6.27
N GLY A 17 11.01 -14.29 5.47
CA GLY A 17 11.67 -13.98 4.20
C GLY A 17 12.96 -13.14 4.35
N SER A 18 13.29 -12.71 5.57
CA SER A 18 14.46 -11.89 5.87
C SER A 18 15.61 -12.71 6.46
N CYS A 19 16.76 -12.08 6.69
CA CYS A 19 17.91 -12.69 7.36
C CYS A 19 17.73 -12.89 8.88
N TYR A 20 16.61 -12.45 9.46
CA TYR A 20 16.37 -12.53 10.89
C TYR A 20 15.55 -13.75 11.26
N ASN A 21 16.11 -14.62 12.11
CA ASN A 21 15.37 -15.74 12.68
C ASN A 21 14.58 -15.26 13.91
N VAL A 22 13.26 -15.17 13.78
CA VAL A 22 12.35 -14.78 14.87
C VAL A 22 11.57 -16.01 15.30
N GLN A 23 11.96 -16.60 16.44
CA GLN A 23 11.26 -17.74 17.02
C GLN A 23 10.19 -17.26 18.00
N GLU A 24 10.57 -16.33 18.86
CA GLU A 24 9.84 -15.92 20.05
C GLU A 24 9.59 -14.40 20.09
N PRO A 25 8.60 -13.91 20.86
CA PRO A 25 8.24 -12.50 20.89
C PRO A 25 9.38 -11.56 21.33
N TRP A 26 10.27 -12.02 22.23
CA TRP A 26 11.41 -11.23 22.70
C TRP A 26 12.47 -10.98 21.61
N ASP A 27 12.57 -11.86 20.60
CA ASP A 27 13.45 -11.65 19.44
C ASP A 27 13.02 -10.40 18.67
N ILE A 28 11.70 -10.19 18.53
CA ILE A 28 11.14 -8.99 17.88
C ILE A 28 11.47 -7.74 18.68
N ALA A 29 11.36 -7.81 20.02
CA ALA A 29 11.71 -6.69 20.88
C ALA A 29 13.21 -6.34 20.78
N LEU A 30 14.07 -7.36 20.71
CA LEU A 30 15.52 -7.18 20.53
C LEU A 30 15.84 -6.57 19.15
N LEU A 31 15.17 -7.03 18.09
CA LEU A 31 15.32 -6.48 16.73
C LEU A 31 14.84 -5.02 16.65
N ALA A 32 13.70 -4.71 17.25
CA ALA A 32 13.20 -3.34 17.29
C ALA A 32 14.16 -2.41 18.05
N LYS A 33 14.71 -2.88 19.19
CA LYS A 33 15.70 -2.14 19.97
C LYS A 33 16.99 -1.90 19.17
N THR A 34 17.54 -2.94 18.55
CA THR A 34 18.76 -2.83 17.72
C THR A 34 18.55 -1.95 16.49
N TRP A 35 17.39 -2.05 15.83
CA TRP A 35 17.05 -1.18 14.70
C TRP A 35 16.95 0.28 15.12
N SER A 36 16.29 0.57 16.24
CA SER A 36 16.20 1.94 16.78
C SER A 36 17.57 2.52 17.16
N THR A 37 18.45 1.73 17.78
CA THR A 37 19.82 2.19 18.10
C THR A 37 20.66 2.40 16.84
N ASN A 38 20.51 1.53 15.84
CA ASN A 38 21.20 1.68 14.57
C ASN A 38 20.73 2.95 13.85
N LEU A 39 19.43 3.22 13.81
CA LEU A 39 18.88 4.46 13.24
C LEU A 39 19.39 5.70 13.97
N ALA A 40 19.50 5.67 15.31
CA ALA A 40 20.05 6.78 16.08
C ALA A 40 21.54 7.02 15.79
N ASN A 41 22.31 5.96 15.52
CA ASN A 41 23.72 6.05 15.16
C ASN A 41 23.94 6.46 13.70
N ILE A 42 23.01 6.16 12.81
CA ILE A 42 23.06 6.62 11.43
C ILE A 42 22.68 8.10 11.43
N LYS A 43 23.64 8.98 11.16
CA LYS A 43 23.37 10.38 10.80
C LYS A 43 22.64 10.43 9.46
N LEU A 44 21.33 10.19 9.46
CA LEU A 44 20.51 10.38 8.27
C LEU A 44 20.31 11.90 8.11
N PRO A 45 20.80 12.52 7.01
CA PRO A 45 20.75 13.98 6.84
C PRO A 45 19.31 14.52 6.84
N PHE A 46 18.32 13.68 6.56
CA PHE A 46 16.89 14.02 6.57
C PHE A 46 16.18 13.75 7.90
N LEU A 47 16.80 13.04 8.86
CA LEU A 47 16.20 12.87 10.19
C LEU A 47 16.44 14.07 11.12
N GLU A 48 17.50 14.85 10.90
CA GLU A 48 17.66 16.14 11.59
C GLU A 48 16.47 17.08 11.34
N GLU A 49 15.80 16.97 10.18
CA GLU A 49 14.63 17.79 9.84
C GLU A 49 13.34 17.33 10.53
N ILE A 50 13.19 16.04 10.84
CA ILE A 50 11.99 15.52 11.52
C ILE A 50 12.18 15.64 13.04
N SER A 51 12.21 16.88 13.53
CA SER A 51 12.00 17.11 14.96
C SER A 51 10.63 16.56 15.35
N PHE A 52 10.63 15.47 16.13
CA PHE A 52 9.42 14.87 16.69
C PHE A 52 8.70 15.94 17.53
N GLY A 53 7.70 16.61 16.96
CA GLY A 53 6.89 17.60 17.66
C GLY A 53 7.34 19.06 17.56
N GLY A 54 8.14 19.45 16.56
CA GLY A 54 8.29 20.87 16.23
C GLY A 54 6.95 21.44 15.74
N SER A 55 6.40 22.46 16.40
CA SER A 55 5.21 23.16 15.89
C SER A 55 5.59 23.88 14.59
N VAL A 56 5.26 23.30 13.44
CA VAL A 56 5.42 23.98 12.15
C VAL A 56 4.43 25.13 12.14
N GLN A 57 4.92 26.36 12.31
CA GLN A 57 4.10 27.54 12.12
C GLN A 57 3.77 27.64 10.63
N LEU A 58 2.58 27.16 10.26
CA LEU A 58 2.07 27.32 8.90
C LEU A 58 1.82 28.82 8.69
N THR A 59 2.70 29.46 7.93
CA THR A 59 2.46 30.82 7.46
C THR A 59 1.30 30.78 6.46
N LYS A 60 0.28 31.62 6.68
CA LYS A 60 -0.78 31.80 5.69
C LYS A 60 -0.14 32.41 4.44
N CYS A 61 0.04 31.61 3.39
CA CYS A 61 0.30 32.14 2.06
C CYS A 61 -0.92 32.97 1.65
N THR A 62 -0.81 34.30 1.76
CA THR A 62 -1.68 35.20 1.01
C THR A 62 -1.28 35.00 -0.45
N THR A 63 -2.08 34.24 -1.20
CA THR A 63 -1.88 34.09 -2.64
C THR A 63 -2.16 35.42 -3.30
N ILE A 64 -1.18 36.33 -3.30
CA ILE A 64 -1.15 37.52 -4.15
C ILE A 64 -0.64 37.06 -5.52
N LYS A 65 -1.38 36.16 -6.16
CA LYS A 65 -1.44 35.99 -7.60
C LYS A 65 -2.82 35.44 -7.86
N ASP A 66 -3.70 36.35 -8.23
CA ASP A 66 -4.96 36.06 -8.87
C ASP A 66 -4.81 34.89 -9.83
N GLY A 67 -5.77 33.99 -9.74
CA GLY A 67 -5.71 32.65 -10.30
C GLY A 67 -5.16 32.61 -11.71
N LEU A 68 -3.99 31.99 -11.84
CA LEU A 68 -3.73 31.13 -12.99
C LEU A 68 -4.69 29.93 -12.85
N LEU A 69 -5.97 30.19 -13.09
CA LEU A 69 -6.89 29.13 -13.41
C LEU A 69 -6.28 28.40 -14.60
N PRO A 70 -6.25 27.05 -14.58
CA PRO A 70 -5.78 26.29 -15.73
C PRO A 70 -6.52 26.77 -16.98
N SER A 71 -5.80 26.91 -18.10
CA SER A 71 -6.41 27.32 -19.35
C SER A 71 -7.55 26.36 -19.71
N ALA A 72 -8.58 26.85 -20.41
CA ALA A 72 -9.70 26.00 -20.83
C ALA A 72 -9.22 24.77 -21.64
N GLU A 73 -8.10 24.93 -22.36
CA GLU A 73 -7.44 23.85 -23.10
C GLU A 73 -6.81 22.79 -22.19
N SER A 74 -6.11 23.18 -21.10
CA SER A 74 -5.51 22.20 -20.20
C SER A 74 -6.58 21.41 -19.43
N ILE A 75 -7.65 22.08 -19.00
CA ILE A 75 -8.81 21.41 -18.38
C ILE A 75 -9.44 20.41 -19.36
N LYS A 76 -9.56 20.77 -20.64
CA LYS A 76 -10.12 19.88 -21.67
C LYS A 76 -9.23 18.66 -21.89
N LEU A 77 -7.92 18.84 -22.02
CA LEU A 77 -6.96 17.75 -22.18
C LEU A 77 -6.95 16.79 -20.98
N GLU A 78 -6.99 17.33 -19.76
CA GLU A 78 -7.04 16.53 -18.53
C GLU A 78 -8.33 15.71 -18.45
N ARG A 79 -9.48 16.32 -18.81
CA ARG A 79 -10.77 15.62 -18.89
C ARG A 79 -10.74 14.49 -19.92
N GLU A 80 -10.19 14.73 -21.11
CA GLU A 80 -10.05 13.70 -22.15
C GLU A 80 -9.15 12.54 -21.70
N TYR A 81 -8.06 12.85 -20.99
CA TYR A 81 -7.17 11.86 -20.39
C TYR A 81 -7.88 11.02 -19.32
N GLU A 82 -8.59 11.66 -18.39
CA GLU A 82 -9.32 10.97 -17.34
C GLU A 82 -10.45 10.09 -17.89
N VAL A 83 -11.18 10.56 -18.92
CA VAL A 83 -12.19 9.72 -19.60
C VAL A 83 -11.54 8.48 -20.21
N LYS A 84 -10.40 8.59 -20.89
CA LYS A 84 -9.66 7.43 -21.43
C LYS A 84 -9.22 6.47 -20.33
N ARG A 85 -8.69 7.01 -19.22
CA ARG A 85 -8.25 6.23 -18.05
C ARG A 85 -9.40 5.46 -17.42
N LEU A 86 -10.55 6.11 -17.21
CA LEU A 86 -11.75 5.48 -16.66
C LEU A 86 -12.34 4.43 -17.59
N CYS A 87 -12.38 4.68 -18.90
CA CYS A 87 -12.79 3.67 -19.88
C CYS A 87 -11.91 2.42 -19.83
N LYS A 88 -10.58 2.57 -19.71
CA LYS A 88 -9.66 1.44 -19.56
C LYS A 88 -9.95 0.62 -18.30
N LEU A 89 -10.15 1.26 -17.17
CA LEU A 89 -10.48 0.60 -15.90
C LEU A 89 -11.83 -0.15 -16.00
N LYS A 90 -12.84 0.48 -16.60
CA LYS A 90 -14.17 -0.14 -16.80
C LYS A 90 -14.10 -1.37 -17.69
N CYS A 91 -13.30 -1.34 -18.76
CA CYS A 91 -13.08 -2.53 -19.59
C CYS A 91 -12.42 -3.67 -18.79
N GLN A 92 -11.38 -3.37 -18.00
CA GLN A 92 -10.73 -4.38 -17.15
C GLN A 92 -11.71 -4.97 -16.12
N GLU A 93 -12.53 -4.14 -15.50
CA GLU A 93 -13.56 -4.58 -14.56
C GLU A 93 -14.58 -5.51 -15.24
N ASN A 94 -15.09 -5.14 -16.43
CA ASN A 94 -16.01 -5.97 -17.19
C ASN A 94 -15.38 -7.32 -17.59
N THR A 95 -14.16 -7.33 -18.10
CA THR A 95 -13.44 -8.57 -18.44
C THR A 95 -13.25 -9.45 -17.20
N SER A 96 -12.92 -8.86 -16.04
CA SER A 96 -12.78 -9.62 -14.79
C SER A 96 -14.10 -10.25 -14.33
N LYS A 97 -15.23 -9.54 -14.51
CA LYS A 97 -16.58 -10.05 -14.21
C LYS A 97 -16.95 -11.20 -15.14
N GLU A 98 -16.67 -11.07 -16.44
CA GLU A 98 -16.89 -12.13 -17.43
C GLU A 98 -16.06 -13.38 -17.11
N ILE A 99 -14.77 -13.22 -16.80
CA ILE A 99 -13.92 -14.34 -16.37
C ILE A 99 -14.48 -15.00 -15.11
N GLN A 100 -14.92 -14.22 -14.13
CA GLN A 100 -15.51 -14.75 -12.91
C GLN A 100 -16.80 -15.53 -13.18
N LEU A 101 -17.66 -15.05 -14.09
CA LEU A 101 -18.87 -15.77 -14.52
C LEU A 101 -18.51 -17.09 -15.20
N LEU A 102 -17.60 -17.07 -16.18
CA LEU A 102 -17.13 -18.27 -16.87
C LEU A 102 -16.53 -19.30 -15.91
N LEU A 103 -15.76 -18.85 -14.91
CA LEU A 103 -15.17 -19.73 -13.90
C LEU A 103 -16.20 -20.30 -12.92
N ARG A 104 -17.29 -19.58 -12.64
CA ARG A 104 -18.41 -20.06 -11.79
C ARG A 104 -19.28 -21.07 -12.53
N GLU A 105 -19.55 -20.83 -13.81
CA GLU A 105 -20.35 -21.74 -14.65
C GLU A 105 -19.59 -23.01 -15.01
N ARG A 106 -18.25 -22.95 -15.07
CA ARG A 106 -17.44 -24.15 -15.28
C ARG A 106 -17.64 -25.08 -14.08
N PRO A 107 -18.22 -26.29 -14.26
CA PRO A 107 -18.24 -27.26 -13.17
C PRO A 107 -16.79 -27.44 -12.74
N ALA A 108 -16.50 -27.18 -11.47
CA ALA A 108 -15.18 -27.35 -10.89
C ALA A 108 -14.74 -28.78 -11.23
N GLY A 109 -13.95 -28.91 -12.29
CA GLY A 109 -13.64 -30.18 -12.91
C GLY A 109 -13.07 -31.06 -11.83
N LEU A 110 -13.88 -32.06 -11.46
CA LEU A 110 -13.64 -33.11 -10.49
C LEU A 110 -12.22 -33.00 -9.91
N ARG A 111 -12.06 -32.24 -8.82
CA ARG A 111 -10.89 -32.44 -7.97
C ARG A 111 -11.01 -33.89 -7.55
N ARG A 112 -10.29 -34.79 -8.22
CA ARG A 112 -10.10 -36.13 -7.71
C ARG A 112 -9.50 -35.94 -6.33
N PRO A 113 -10.10 -36.50 -5.27
CA PRO A 113 -9.44 -36.55 -3.98
C PRO A 113 -8.02 -37.05 -4.21
N LEU A 114 -7.05 -36.40 -3.57
CA LEU A 114 -5.68 -36.89 -3.58
C LEU A 114 -5.73 -38.37 -3.20
N PRO A 115 -5.10 -39.28 -3.97
CA PRO A 115 -5.09 -40.69 -3.62
C PRO A 115 -4.51 -40.82 -2.21
N SER A 116 -5.18 -41.58 -1.36
CA SER A 116 -4.66 -41.94 -0.04
C SER A 116 -3.31 -42.65 -0.24
N LYS A 117 -2.34 -42.29 0.60
CA LYS A 117 -1.05 -42.98 0.68
C LYS A 117 -1.24 -44.47 0.94
#